data_AF-A0AAN6LLV8-F1
#
_entry.id   AF-A0AAN6LLV8-F1
#
_cell.length_a   1.000
_cell.length_b   1.000
_cell.length_c   1.000
_cell.angle_alpha   90.00
_cell.angle_beta   90.00
_cell.angle_gamma   90.00
#
_symmetry.space_group_name_H-M   'P 1'
#
loop_
_entity.id
_entity.type
_entity.pdbx_description
1 polymer ?
#
loop_
_entity_poly.entity_id
_entity_poly.type
_entity_poly.pdbx_seq_one_letter_code
_entity_poly.pdbx_strand_id
1 'polypeptide(L)'
;MTTTPLYHHALVLGASGISGWAFVHQILHDYPRSGTWAKVTGVTKRPMNAEEISYWPRDDEGRLQLLSGVDFADDTEEEVRGKFVAGVVDVEMVTPVYYLVSPPHAKALDTLRKAVVVIDSLAPNLKFIHLQYGTFIYGTCFADEFYMPVPLSDAPPQAMD
;
A
#
# COMPACT_ATOMS: atom_id res chain seq x y z
N MET A 1 -32.28 -4.84 12.44
CA MET A 1 -31.49 -4.14 11.41
C MET A 1 -30.33 -5.05 11.06
N THR A 2 -30.47 -5.80 9.96
CA THR A 2 -29.43 -6.69 9.45
C THR A 2 -28.36 -5.83 8.79
N THR A 3 -27.23 -5.63 9.48
CA THR A 3 -26.03 -5.05 8.89
C THR A 3 -25.57 -5.98 7.77
N THR A 4 -25.64 -5.52 6.52
CA THR A 4 -24.91 -6.15 5.42
C THR A 4 -23.47 -6.33 5.90
N PRO A 5 -22.89 -7.55 5.87
CA PRO A 5 -21.50 -7.71 6.22
C PRO A 5 -20.69 -6.80 5.28
N LEU A 6 -19.97 -5.83 5.86
CA LEU A 6 -19.13 -4.94 5.08
C LEU A 6 -18.00 -5.78 4.49
N TYR A 7 -18.07 -6.06 3.20
CA TYR A 7 -16.99 -6.70 2.48
C TYR A 7 -15.83 -5.69 2.37
N HIS A 8 -14.81 -5.87 3.20
CA HIS A 8 -13.61 -5.05 3.17
C HIS A 8 -12.47 -5.81 2.50
N HIS A 9 -12.13 -5.38 1.28
CA HIS A 9 -10.95 -5.82 0.55
C HIS A 9 -9.85 -4.75 0.66
N ALA A 10 -8.78 -5.08 1.37
CA ALA A 10 -7.59 -4.23 1.47
C ALA A 10 -6.62 -4.47 0.31
N LEU A 11 -6.14 -3.39 -0.29
CA LEU A 11 -5.09 -3.44 -1.31
C LEU A 11 -3.78 -2.86 -0.75
N VAL A 12 -2.72 -3.67 -0.69
CA VAL A 12 -1.42 -3.27 -0.14
C VAL A 12 -0.40 -3.16 -1.26
N LEU A 13 -0.03 -1.94 -1.63
CA LEU A 13 1.00 -1.69 -2.65
C LEU A 13 2.38 -1.64 -2.00
N GLY A 14 3.34 -2.40 -2.54
CA GLY A 14 4.65 -2.55 -1.90
C GLY A 14 4.64 -3.62 -0.80
N ALA A 15 3.85 -4.69 -1.01
CA ALA A 15 3.59 -5.71 0.00
C ALA A 15 4.86 -6.46 0.46
N SER A 16 5.87 -6.61 -0.39
CA SER A 16 7.14 -7.26 -0.01
C SER A 16 8.09 -6.34 0.80
N GLY A 17 7.75 -5.07 0.99
CA GLY A 17 8.49 -4.18 1.89
C GLY A 17 8.17 -4.44 3.35
N ILE A 18 8.97 -3.88 4.27
CA ILE A 18 8.82 -4.10 5.72
C ILE A 18 7.43 -3.72 6.24
N SER A 19 6.93 -2.54 5.84
CA SER A 19 5.58 -2.10 6.22
C SER A 19 4.51 -2.93 5.51
N GLY A 20 4.72 -3.23 4.22
CA GLY A 20 3.75 -3.98 3.41
C GLY A 20 3.46 -5.36 3.98
N TRP A 21 4.51 -6.10 4.32
CA TRP A 21 4.38 -7.43 4.87
C TRP A 21 3.70 -7.38 6.24
N ALA A 22 4.09 -6.41 7.08
CA ALA A 22 3.48 -6.20 8.40
C ALA A 22 1.99 -5.86 8.29
N PHE A 23 1.59 -5.00 7.35
CA PHE A 23 0.18 -4.65 7.15
C PHE A 23 -0.65 -5.87 6.74
N VAL A 24 -0.18 -6.64 5.75
CA VAL A 24 -0.86 -7.88 5.33
C VAL A 24 -0.97 -8.86 6.50
N HIS A 25 0.13 -9.04 7.26
CA HIS A 25 0.14 -9.91 8.43
C HIS A 25 -0.88 -9.47 9.49
N GLN A 26 -0.95 -8.18 9.83
CA GLN A 26 -1.92 -7.68 10.81
C GLN A 26 -3.36 -7.77 10.32
N ILE A 27 -3.60 -7.52 9.03
CA ILE A 27 -4.93 -7.67 8.39
C ILE A 27 -5.40 -9.12 8.48
N LEU A 28 -4.53 -10.10 8.19
CA LEU A 28 -4.85 -11.52 8.31
C LEU A 28 -5.06 -11.95 9.77
N HIS A 29 -4.41 -11.29 10.72
CA HIS A 29 -4.68 -11.47 12.15
C HIS A 29 -5.84 -10.60 12.66
N ASP A 30 -6.74 -10.19 11.77
CA ASP A 30 -8.00 -9.54 12.11
C ASP A 30 -7.84 -8.20 12.85
N TYR A 31 -6.70 -7.52 12.71
CA TYR A 31 -6.57 -6.16 13.21
C TYR A 31 -7.47 -5.21 12.40
N PRO A 32 -8.23 -4.28 13.02
CA PRO A 32 -8.27 -3.97 14.44
C PRO A 32 -9.25 -4.82 15.25
N ARG A 33 -10.18 -5.54 14.58
CA ARG A 33 -11.18 -6.41 15.20
C ARG A 33 -11.55 -7.58 14.28
N SER A 34 -11.94 -8.71 14.88
CA SER A 34 -12.32 -9.90 14.13
C SER A 34 -13.49 -9.67 13.17
N GLY A 35 -13.41 -10.31 12.00
CA GLY A 35 -14.39 -10.18 10.93
C GLY A 35 -14.35 -8.83 10.19
N THR A 36 -13.32 -8.01 10.41
CA THR A 36 -13.16 -6.75 9.67
C THR A 36 -12.86 -7.01 8.20
N TRP A 37 -11.97 -7.96 7.87
CA TRP A 37 -11.45 -8.12 6.52
C TRP A 37 -12.00 -9.36 5.83
N ALA A 38 -12.55 -9.15 4.64
CA ALA A 38 -12.97 -10.23 3.76
C ALA A 38 -11.83 -10.71 2.87
N LYS A 39 -10.92 -9.81 2.48
CA LYS A 39 -9.80 -10.10 1.57
C LYS A 39 -8.66 -9.11 1.76
N VAL A 40 -7.44 -9.55 1.47
CA VAL A 40 -6.27 -8.70 1.31
C VAL A 40 -5.48 -9.09 0.07
N THR A 41 -5.21 -8.12 -0.79
CA THR A 41 -4.32 -8.31 -1.95
C THR A 41 -3.02 -7.56 -1.73
N GLY A 42 -1.92 -8.30 -1.61
CA GLY A 42 -0.57 -7.76 -1.58
C GLY A 42 0.02 -7.64 -2.97
N VAL A 43 0.44 -6.44 -3.37
CA VAL A 43 1.05 -6.16 -4.68
C VAL A 43 2.55 -5.95 -4.55
N THR A 44 3.34 -6.68 -5.33
CA THR A 44 4.80 -6.59 -5.33
C THR A 44 5.36 -6.20 -6.71
N LYS A 45 6.45 -5.43 -6.71
CA LYS A 45 7.13 -5.02 -7.95
C LYS A 45 7.75 -6.19 -8.70
N ARG A 46 8.43 -7.08 -7.96
CA ARG A 46 9.16 -8.22 -8.54
C ARG A 46 8.35 -9.50 -8.40
N PRO A 47 8.41 -10.42 -9.37
CA PRO A 47 8.00 -11.80 -9.17
C PRO A 47 8.63 -12.36 -7.89
N MET A 48 7.81 -13.02 -7.06
CA MET A 48 8.30 -13.72 -5.87
C MET A 48 8.58 -15.19 -6.21
N ASN A 49 9.68 -15.71 -5.70
CA ASN A 49 9.99 -17.14 -5.81
C ASN A 49 9.22 -17.96 -4.74
N ALA A 50 9.28 -19.29 -4.84
CA ALA A 50 8.54 -20.17 -3.94
C ALA A 50 8.96 -20.04 -2.46
N GLU A 51 10.23 -19.76 -2.19
CA GLU A 51 10.74 -19.53 -0.84
C GLU A 51 10.21 -18.20 -0.27
N GLU A 52 10.24 -17.12 -1.04
CA GLU A 52 9.67 -15.83 -0.67
C GLU A 52 8.17 -15.92 -0.37
N ILE A 53 7.42 -16.69 -1.18
CA ILE A 53 6.00 -16.96 -0.95
C ILE A 53 5.79 -17.74 0.36
N SER A 54 6.72 -18.62 0.73
CA SER A 54 6.60 -19.43 1.95
C SER A 54 6.70 -18.63 3.25
N TYR A 55 7.24 -17.41 3.22
CA TYR A 55 7.31 -16.50 4.37
C TYR A 55 6.02 -15.71 4.62
N TRP A 56 5.02 -15.82 3.74
CA TRP A 56 3.74 -15.17 3.96
C TRP A 56 2.91 -15.95 4.99
N PRO A 57 2.06 -15.26 5.77
CA PRO A 57 1.19 -15.92 6.73
C PRO A 57 0.32 -16.95 6.03
N ARG A 58 0.17 -18.12 6.67
CA ARG A 58 -0.83 -19.09 6.23
C ARG A 58 -2.20 -18.50 6.41
N ASP A 59 -3.05 -18.76 5.44
CA ASP A 59 -4.41 -18.27 5.44
C ASP A 59 -5.35 -19.40 5.04
N ASP A 60 -5.79 -20.12 6.06
CA ASP A 60 -6.68 -21.28 5.90
C ASP A 60 -8.05 -20.88 5.32
N GLU A 61 -8.40 -19.59 5.41
CA GLU A 61 -9.65 -19.01 4.90
C GLU A 61 -9.53 -18.49 3.46
N GLY A 62 -8.31 -18.42 2.90
CA GLY A 62 -8.09 -18.01 1.50
C GLY A 62 -8.38 -16.52 1.21
N ARG A 63 -8.27 -15.65 2.22
CA ARG A 63 -8.39 -14.18 2.14
C ARG A 63 -7.16 -13.50 1.52
N LEU A 64 -5.98 -14.11 1.53
CA LEU A 64 -4.72 -13.56 1.02
C LEU A 64 -4.57 -13.84 -0.47
N GLN A 65 -4.41 -12.78 -1.25
CA GLN A 65 -3.96 -12.83 -2.63
C GLN A 65 -2.63 -12.08 -2.77
N LEU A 66 -1.69 -12.64 -3.56
CA LEU A 66 -0.45 -11.97 -3.92
C LEU A 66 -0.43 -11.73 -5.43
N LEU A 67 -0.34 -10.46 -5.83
CA LEU A 67 -0.13 -10.04 -7.22
C LEU A 67 1.31 -9.57 -7.38
N SER A 68 2.11 -10.29 -8.15
CA SER A 68 3.50 -9.93 -8.39
C SER A 68 3.74 -9.32 -9.77
N GLY A 69 4.81 -8.55 -9.92
CA GLY A 69 5.26 -8.02 -11.21
C GLY A 69 4.62 -6.70 -11.62
N VAL A 70 4.12 -5.90 -10.67
CA VAL A 70 3.51 -4.59 -10.94
C VAL A 70 4.51 -3.49 -10.66
N ASP A 71 4.94 -2.79 -11.71
CA ASP A 71 5.96 -1.77 -11.63
C ASP A 71 5.41 -0.38 -11.94
N PHE A 72 4.99 0.33 -10.90
CA PHE A 72 4.50 1.70 -11.04
C PHE A 72 5.54 2.68 -11.64
N ALA A 73 6.84 2.36 -11.60
CA ALA A 73 7.90 3.25 -12.07
C ALA A 73 8.20 3.12 -13.56
N ASP A 74 8.00 1.94 -14.13
CA ASP A 74 8.43 1.61 -15.49
C ASP A 74 7.27 1.12 -16.38
N ASP A 75 6.21 0.54 -15.82
CA ASP A 75 4.98 0.21 -16.57
C ASP A 75 4.18 1.47 -16.91
N THR A 76 3.47 1.45 -18.04
CA THR A 76 2.46 2.44 -18.42
C THR A 76 1.19 2.32 -17.56
N GLU A 77 0.34 3.36 -17.55
CA GLU A 77 -0.90 3.33 -16.76
C GLU A 77 -1.84 2.21 -17.25
N GLU A 78 -1.88 1.95 -18.56
CA GLU A 78 -2.65 0.89 -19.20
C GLU A 78 -2.12 -0.51 -18.84
N GLU A 79 -0.80 -0.70 -18.78
CA GLU A 79 -0.20 -1.96 -18.35
C GLU A 79 -0.49 -2.24 -16.87
N VAL A 80 -0.37 -1.23 -16.00
CA VAL A 80 -0.75 -1.36 -14.59
C VAL A 80 -2.23 -1.71 -14.50
N ARG A 81 -3.12 -0.97 -15.17
CA ARG A 81 -4.55 -1.27 -15.23
C ARG A 81 -4.81 -2.72 -15.67
N GLY A 82 -4.16 -3.17 -16.75
CA GLY A 82 -4.30 -4.53 -17.27
C GLY A 82 -3.88 -5.59 -16.26
N LYS A 83 -2.75 -5.37 -15.57
CA LYS A 83 -2.27 -6.27 -14.50
C LYS A 83 -3.25 -6.33 -13.32
N PHE A 84 -3.86 -5.20 -12.95
CA PHE A 84 -4.86 -5.16 -11.89
C PHE A 84 -6.15 -5.88 -12.27
N VAL A 85 -6.68 -5.63 -13.46
CA VAL A 85 -7.90 -6.30 -13.96
C VAL A 85 -7.70 -7.81 -14.09
N ALA A 86 -6.52 -8.24 -14.54
CA ALA A 86 -6.22 -9.67 -14.69
C ALA A 86 -5.86 -10.36 -13.36
N GLY A 87 -5.28 -9.61 -12.42
CA GLY A 87 -4.57 -10.16 -11.27
C GLY A 87 -5.21 -9.92 -9.91
N VAL A 88 -6.06 -8.91 -9.74
CA VAL A 88 -6.76 -8.63 -8.48
C VAL A 88 -8.18 -9.15 -8.55
N VAL A 89 -8.51 -10.13 -7.72
CA VAL A 89 -9.86 -10.69 -7.65
C VAL A 89 -10.77 -9.73 -6.88
N ASP A 90 -11.92 -9.39 -7.45
CA ASP A 90 -12.88 -8.43 -6.91
C ASP A 90 -12.25 -7.04 -6.68
N VAL A 91 -11.53 -6.54 -7.69
CA VAL A 91 -10.85 -5.21 -7.63
C VAL A 91 -11.85 -4.08 -7.37
N GLU A 92 -13.07 -4.22 -7.84
CA GLU A 92 -14.17 -3.27 -7.64
C GLU A 92 -14.62 -3.18 -6.18
N MET A 93 -14.33 -4.21 -5.38
CA MET A 93 -14.65 -4.29 -3.96
C MET A 93 -13.54 -3.74 -3.05
N VAL A 94 -12.42 -3.29 -3.62
CA VAL A 94 -11.33 -2.65 -2.87
C VAL A 94 -11.87 -1.41 -2.14
N THR A 95 -11.60 -1.33 -0.83
CA THR A 95 -12.09 -0.25 0.03
C THR A 95 -10.96 0.63 0.56
N PRO A 96 -9.96 0.12 1.30
CA PRO A 96 -8.75 0.87 1.58
C PRO A 96 -7.57 0.41 0.71
N VAL A 97 -6.74 1.38 0.36
CA VAL A 97 -5.45 1.15 -0.29
C VAL A 97 -4.35 1.62 0.65
N TYR A 98 -3.33 0.80 0.83
CA TYR A 98 -2.11 1.17 1.53
C TYR A 98 -0.98 1.33 0.52
N TYR A 99 -0.62 2.57 0.23
CA TYR A 99 0.50 2.92 -0.65
C TYR A 99 1.79 2.92 0.18
N LEU A 100 2.53 1.81 0.12
CA LEU A 100 3.76 1.57 0.87
C LEU A 100 4.95 1.34 -0.07
N VAL A 101 4.87 1.92 -1.27
CA VAL A 101 5.92 1.85 -2.29
C VAL A 101 6.96 2.93 -2.00
N SER A 102 8.24 2.57 -2.00
CA SER A 102 9.37 3.50 -1.83
C SER A 102 10.18 3.63 -3.13
N PRO A 103 9.69 4.39 -4.13
CA PRO A 103 10.42 4.64 -5.37
C PRO A 103 11.56 5.66 -5.16
N PRO A 104 12.51 5.75 -6.10
CA PRO A 104 13.47 6.86 -6.13
C PRO A 104 12.75 8.22 -6.16
N HIS A 105 13.31 9.22 -5.48
CA HIS A 105 12.69 10.55 -5.30
C HIS A 105 12.19 11.17 -6.61
N ALA A 106 12.99 11.08 -7.68
CA ALA A 106 12.65 11.63 -9.00
C ALA A 106 11.40 11.00 -9.64
N LYS A 107 10.99 9.80 -9.23
CA LYS A 107 9.81 9.10 -9.76
C LYS A 107 8.63 9.07 -8.80
N ALA A 108 8.80 9.48 -7.54
CA ALA A 108 7.83 9.25 -6.47
C ALA A 108 6.44 9.86 -6.74
N LEU A 109 6.40 11.07 -7.28
CA LEU A 109 5.13 11.73 -7.59
C LEU A 109 4.41 11.05 -8.76
N ASP A 110 5.13 10.66 -9.80
CA ASP A 110 4.53 9.99 -10.96
C ASP A 110 4.02 8.59 -10.60
N THR A 111 4.79 7.82 -9.83
CA THR A 111 4.35 6.50 -9.35
C THR A 111 3.11 6.59 -8.46
N LEU A 112 3.01 7.63 -7.63
CA LEU A 112 1.84 7.86 -6.79
C LEU A 112 0.63 8.26 -7.65
N ARG A 113 0.80 9.24 -8.54
CA ARG A 113 -0.25 9.70 -9.47
C ARG A 113 -0.81 8.53 -10.27
N LYS A 114 0.06 7.72 -10.88
CA LYS A 114 -0.30 6.53 -11.65
C LYS A 114 -1.10 5.52 -10.84
N ALA A 115 -0.64 5.20 -9.63
CA ALA A 115 -1.36 4.26 -8.76
C ALA A 115 -2.75 4.78 -8.40
N VAL A 116 -2.87 6.06 -8.03
CA VAL A 116 -4.16 6.68 -7.67
C VAL A 116 -5.11 6.67 -8.87
N VAL A 117 -4.66 7.11 -10.06
CA VAL A 117 -5.49 7.15 -11.27
C VAL A 117 -6.01 5.75 -11.65
N VAL A 118 -5.12 4.75 -11.63
CA VAL A 118 -5.53 3.38 -11.97
C VAL A 118 -6.53 2.84 -10.95
N ILE A 119 -6.25 2.96 -9.66
CA ILE A 119 -7.12 2.40 -8.62
C ILE A 119 -8.46 3.13 -8.57
N ASP A 120 -8.48 4.45 -8.63
CA ASP A 120 -9.72 5.25 -8.61
C ASP A 120 -10.67 4.84 -9.74
N SER A 121 -10.11 4.53 -10.92
CA SER A 121 -10.89 4.07 -12.06
C SER A 121 -11.37 2.61 -11.99
N LEU A 122 -10.80 1.77 -11.12
CA LEU A 122 -11.13 0.35 -11.00
C LEU A 122 -11.94 0.02 -9.74
N ALA A 123 -11.79 0.80 -8.68
CA ALA A 123 -12.36 0.54 -7.36
C ALA A 123 -13.43 1.59 -7.00
N PRO A 124 -14.68 1.47 -7.50
CA PRO A 124 -15.76 2.41 -7.18
C PRO A 124 -16.13 2.44 -5.69
N ASN A 125 -15.75 1.40 -4.93
CA ASN A 125 -15.97 1.32 -3.49
C ASN A 125 -14.84 1.91 -2.63
N LEU A 126 -13.81 2.48 -3.27
CA LEU A 126 -12.66 3.09 -2.60
C LEU A 126 -13.11 4.11 -1.54
N LYS A 127 -12.56 4.00 -0.34
CA LYS A 127 -12.86 4.86 0.81
C LYS A 127 -11.71 5.79 1.14
N PHE A 128 -10.49 5.29 1.12
CA PHE A 128 -9.29 6.09 1.35
C PHE A 128 -8.04 5.41 0.79
N ILE A 129 -7.01 6.23 0.59
CA ILE A 129 -5.66 5.79 0.28
C ILE A 129 -4.76 6.27 1.43
N HIS A 130 -4.14 5.33 2.13
CA HIS A 130 -3.10 5.61 3.11
C HIS A 130 -1.76 5.71 2.41
N LEU A 131 -1.15 6.90 2.44
CA LEU A 131 0.19 7.14 1.92
C LEU A 131 1.19 7.07 3.07
N GLN A 132 2.08 6.08 3.05
CA GLN A 132 3.22 6.07 3.97
C GLN A 132 4.29 7.05 3.48
N TYR A 133 4.66 7.97 4.36
CA TYR A 133 5.85 8.81 4.23
C TYR A 133 6.69 8.66 5.51
N GLY A 134 7.81 9.39 5.58
CA GLY A 134 8.74 9.29 6.70
C GLY A 134 9.25 10.65 7.15
N THR A 135 10.23 10.64 8.04
CA THR A 135 10.80 11.84 8.67
C THR A 135 11.49 12.79 7.69
N PHE A 136 11.70 12.39 6.45
CA PHE A 136 12.26 13.22 5.39
C PHE A 136 11.47 14.51 5.16
N ILE A 137 10.14 14.50 5.39
CA ILE A 137 9.31 15.71 5.26
C ILE A 137 9.70 16.81 6.25
N TYR A 138 10.33 16.45 7.36
CA TYR A 138 10.79 17.40 8.39
C TYR A 138 12.26 17.81 8.18
N GLY A 139 12.87 17.48 7.05
CA GLY A 139 14.27 17.83 6.76
C GLY A 139 15.30 17.07 7.60
N THR A 140 14.89 16.00 8.30
CA THR A 140 15.78 15.21 9.17
C THR A 140 16.98 14.58 8.45
N CYS A 141 16.88 14.40 7.14
CA CYS A 141 17.96 13.90 6.28
C CYS A 141 19.03 14.94 5.95
N PHE A 142 18.81 16.22 6.27
CA PHE A 142 19.73 17.32 6.02
C PHE A 142 20.39 17.85 7.30
N ALA A 143 20.07 17.26 8.46
CA ALA A 143 20.64 17.68 9.73
C ALA A 143 22.02 17.04 9.94
N ASP A 144 23.06 17.85 10.13
CA ASP A 144 24.42 17.38 10.49
C ASP A 144 24.46 16.79 11.90
N GLU A 145 23.62 17.30 12.81
CA GLU A 145 23.45 16.79 14.17
C GLU A 145 22.00 16.36 14.40
N PHE A 146 21.82 15.14 14.92
CA PHE A 146 20.51 14.55 15.22
C PHE A 146 19.96 15.03 16.58
N TYR A 147 19.98 16.33 16.83
CA TYR A 147 19.33 16.93 18.01
C TYR A 147 18.10 17.71 17.58
N MET A 148 16.93 17.18 17.90
CA MET A 148 15.65 17.86 17.71
C MET A 148 15.10 18.25 19.08
N PRO A 149 15.01 19.56 19.41
CA PRO A 149 14.37 19.98 20.65
C PRO A 149 12.90 19.55 20.61
N VAL A 150 12.50 18.77 21.62
CA VAL A 150 11.11 18.32 21.77
C VAL A 150 10.29 19.34 22.57
N PRO A 151 9.01 19.55 22.22
CA PRO A 151 8.30 18.94 21.09
C PRO A 151 8.70 19.56 19.74
N LEU A 152 8.72 18.72 18.70
CA LEU A 152 8.89 19.17 17.32
C LEU A 152 7.73 20.11 16.94
N SER A 153 8.05 21.18 16.22
CA SER A 153 7.04 22.11 15.71
C SER A 153 6.23 21.44 14.58
N ASP A 154 4.90 21.56 14.64
CA ASP A 154 3.99 21.16 13.56
C ASP A 154 3.97 22.15 12.38
N ALA A 155 4.76 23.23 12.45
CA ALA A 155 4.86 24.19 11.35
C ALA A 155 5.60 23.58 10.14
N PRO A 156 5.14 23.83 8.90
CA PRO A 156 5.86 23.37 7.71
C PRO A 156 7.27 23.99 7.65
N PRO A 157 8.26 23.28 7.06
CA PRO A 157 9.60 23.84 6.88
C PRO A 157 9.52 25.16 6.12
N GLN A 158 10.09 26.22 6.68
CA GLN A 158 10.27 27.48 5.95
C GLN A 158 11.39 27.27 4.92
N ALA A 159 11.16 27.68 3.68
CA ALA A 159 12.23 27.69 2.67
C ALA A 159 13.39 28.55 3.21
N MET A 160 14.61 28.02 3.14
CA MET A 160 15.80 28.85 3.35
C MET A 160 15.96 29.71 2.09
N ASP A 161 15.90 31.04 2.27
CA ASP A 161 16.25 32.04 1.26
C ASP A 161 17.76 32.06 0.98
#